data_AF-A0AAU6UY79-F1
#
_entry.id   AF-A0AAU6UY79-F1
#
_cell.length_a   1.000
_cell.length_b   1.000
_cell.length_c   1.000
_cell.angle_alpha   90.00
_cell.angle_beta   90.00
_cell.angle_gamma   90.00
#
_symmetry.space_group_name_H-M   'P 1'
#
loop_
_entity.id
_entity.type
_entity.pdbx_description
1 polymer ?
#
loop_
_entity_poly.entity_id
_entity_poly.type
_entity_poly.pdbx_seq_one_letter_code
_entity_poly.pdbx_strand_id
1 'polypeptide(L)'
;MLFEIFADEQTAEPRVIKGREGKPDRHVYDQHVYWIKGRQLIQLTVTSDSLPECYPAGRYTIHEDSFEAENAYGRGQLKFNPYRFKLAPLSAQKADERAKAV
;
A
#
# COMPACT_ATOMS: atom_id res chain seq x y z
N MET A 1 2.97 -5.50 9.91
CA MET A 1 4.22 -4.77 9.60
C MET A 1 3.96 -3.29 9.80
N LEU A 2 4.92 -2.50 10.28
CA LEU A 2 4.72 -1.07 10.54
C LEU A 2 5.39 -0.23 9.46
N PHE A 3 4.61 0.60 8.78
CA PHE A 3 5.11 1.54 7.78
C PHE A 3 4.85 2.97 8.23
N GLU A 4 5.70 3.89 7.81
CA GLU A 4 5.55 5.32 8.04
C GLU A 4 5.80 6.09 6.75
N ILE A 5 4.94 7.08 6.50
CA ILE A 5 5.10 8.08 5.46
C ILE A 5 5.29 9.41 6.16
N PHE A 6 6.44 10.04 5.92
CA PHE A 6 6.79 11.31 6.53
C PHE A 6 6.09 12.47 5.81
N ALA A 7 6.07 13.63 6.46
CA ALA A 7 5.34 14.80 5.97
C ALA A 7 5.88 15.34 4.64
N ASP A 8 7.20 15.22 4.46
CA ASP A 8 7.97 15.55 3.25
C ASP A 8 7.78 14.53 2.11
N GLU A 9 7.38 13.31 2.42
CA GLU A 9 7.21 12.19 1.48
C GLU A 9 5.73 11.98 1.07
N GLN A 10 4.90 13.00 1.30
CA GLN A 10 3.51 13.01 0.84
C GLN A 10 3.38 13.29 -0.66
N THR A 11 4.39 13.90 -1.26
CA THR A 11 4.43 14.13 -2.70
C THR A 11 4.82 12.86 -3.42
N ALA A 12 4.12 12.55 -4.52
CA ALA A 12 4.47 11.45 -5.39
C ALA A 12 5.09 11.96 -6.69
N GLU A 13 6.12 11.26 -7.16
CA GLU A 13 6.82 11.57 -8.40
C GLU A 13 6.07 10.94 -9.59
N PRO A 14 5.62 11.74 -10.58
CA PRO A 14 4.98 11.20 -11.75
C PRO A 14 6.00 10.55 -12.69
N ARG A 15 5.69 9.36 -13.19
CA ARG A 15 6.43 8.72 -14.29
C ARG A 15 5.50 8.09 -15.31
N VAL A 16 6.02 7.93 -16.52
CA VAL A 16 5.30 7.29 -17.62
C VAL A 16 5.90 5.92 -17.88
N ILE A 17 5.09 4.88 -17.72
CA ILE A 17 5.42 3.53 -18.18
C ILE A 17 4.96 3.42 -19.62
N LYS A 18 5.92 3.29 -20.54
CA LYS A 18 5.63 3.14 -21.96
C LYS A 18 4.87 1.85 -22.24
N GLY A 19 3.80 1.98 -23.00
CA GLY A 19 3.04 0.85 -23.51
C GLY A 19 3.89 0.02 -24.47
N ARG A 20 3.64 -1.29 -24.52
CA ARG A 20 4.27 -2.23 -25.48
C ARG A 20 3.16 -3.01 -26.19
N GLU A 21 3.41 -3.42 -27.43
CA GLU A 21 2.49 -4.27 -28.23
C GLU A 21 1.10 -3.63 -28.44
N GLY A 22 1.07 -2.33 -28.78
CA GLY A 22 -0.17 -1.60 -29.05
C GLY A 22 -0.97 -1.19 -27.82
N LYS A 23 -0.46 -1.46 -26.61
CA LYS A 23 -1.07 -0.97 -25.36
C LYS A 23 -0.76 0.52 -25.15
N PRO A 24 -1.67 1.29 -24.54
CA PRO A 24 -1.43 2.69 -24.23
C PRO A 24 -0.35 2.87 -23.15
N ASP A 25 0.26 4.06 -23.13
CA ASP A 25 1.12 4.50 -22.05
C ASP A 25 0.33 4.60 -20.73
N ARG A 26 1.00 4.32 -19.61
CA ARG A 26 0.42 4.44 -18.27
C ARG A 26 1.14 5.53 -17.48
N HIS A 27 0.37 6.45 -16.93
CA HIS A 27 0.85 7.41 -15.95
C HIS A 27 0.76 6.76 -14.58
N VAL A 28 1.86 6.77 -13.84
CA VAL A 28 1.89 6.25 -12.47
C VAL A 28 2.63 7.23 -11.58
N TYR A 29 2.39 7.11 -10.28
CA TYR A 29 2.89 8.02 -9.26
C TYR A 29 3.64 7.22 -8.21
N ASP A 30 4.93 7.47 -8.07
CA ASP A 30 5.80 6.78 -7.14
C ASP A 30 5.92 7.59 -5.84
N GLN A 31 5.66 6.93 -4.71
CA GLN A 31 5.74 7.54 -3.38
C GLN A 31 6.71 6.74 -2.51
N HIS A 32 7.52 7.43 -1.71
CA HIS A 32 8.40 6.78 -0.74
C HIS A 32 7.66 6.42 0.55
N VAL A 33 7.87 5.18 1.00
CA VAL A 33 7.29 4.63 2.22
C VAL A 33 8.39 3.94 3.00
N TYR A 34 8.39 4.07 4.32
CA TYR A 34 9.44 3.51 5.15
C TYR A 34 8.93 2.37 6.01
N TRP A 35 9.49 1.17 5.82
CA TRP A 35 9.23 0.02 6.68
C TRP A 35 10.10 0.11 7.94
N ILE A 36 9.44 0.13 9.10
CA ILE A 36 10.08 0.11 10.41
C ILE A 36 10.30 -1.33 10.84
N LYS A 37 11.56 -1.76 10.88
CA LYS A 37 11.97 -3.10 11.32
C LYS A 37 12.96 -2.98 12.49
N GLY A 38 12.42 -2.99 13.70
CA GLY A 38 13.22 -2.78 14.92
C GLY A 38 13.84 -1.38 14.93
N ARG A 39 15.18 -1.30 14.86
CA ARG A 39 15.91 -0.03 14.78
C ARG A 39 16.22 0.41 13.34
N GLN A 40 15.90 -0.42 12.35
CA GLN A 40 16.17 -0.13 10.95
C GLN A 40 14.95 0.50 10.29
N LEU A 41 15.22 1.47 9.42
CA LEU A 41 14.25 2.10 8.55
C LEU A 41 14.61 1.75 7.11
N ILE A 42 13.71 1.07 6.40
CA ILE A 42 13.94 0.60 5.04
C ILE A 42 13.02 1.40 4.11
N GLN A 43 13.61 2.20 3.22
CA GLN A 43 12.86 2.95 2.21
C GLN A 43 12.38 2.00 1.11
N LEU A 44 11.11 2.13 0.76
CA LEU A 44 10.42 1.41 -0.30
C LEU A 44 9.73 2.42 -1.22
N THR A 45 9.43 2.00 -2.45
CA THR A 45 8.63 2.80 -3.38
C THR A 45 7.31 2.11 -3.62
N VAL A 46 6.21 2.84 -3.42
CA VAL A 46 4.85 2.41 -3.73
C VAL A 46 4.39 3.16 -4.96
N THR A 47 4.01 2.42 -6.00
CA THR A 47 3.48 2.98 -7.25
C THR A 47 1.97 2.93 -7.22
N SER A 48 1.32 4.08 -7.49
CA SER A 48 -0.13 4.21 -7.62
C SER A 48 -0.52 4.63 -9.04
N ASP A 49 -1.71 4.26 -9.49
CA ASP A 49 -2.19 4.61 -10.84
C ASP A 49 -2.77 6.04 -10.89
N SER A 50 -3.07 6.63 -9.73
CA SER A 50 -3.56 8.01 -9.63
C SER A 50 -2.99 8.77 -8.42
N LEU A 51 -2.85 10.10 -8.52
CA LEU A 51 -2.43 10.95 -7.40
C LEU A 51 -3.32 10.86 -6.16
N PRO A 52 -4.66 10.79 -6.26
CA PRO A 52 -5.52 10.64 -5.10
C PRO A 52 -5.34 9.32 -4.34
N GLU A 53 -4.72 8.31 -4.95
CA GLU A 53 -4.41 7.03 -4.29
C GLU A 53 -3.10 7.09 -3.48
N CYS A 54 -2.31 8.15 -3.62
CA CYS A 54 -1.13 8.36 -2.78
C CYS A 54 -1.55 8.55 -1.31
N TYR A 55 -0.76 7.99 -0.41
CA TYR A 55 -1.10 7.92 1.00
C TYR A 55 -0.69 9.21 1.70
N PRO A 56 -1.53 9.79 2.59
CA PRO A 56 -1.13 10.93 3.39
C PRO A 56 -0.05 10.54 4.41
N ALA A 57 0.62 11.53 5.00
CA ALA A 57 1.59 11.26 6.06
C ALA A 57 0.93 10.56 7.25
N GLY A 58 1.62 9.58 7.81
CA GLY A 58 1.09 8.79 8.91
C GLY A 58 1.69 7.41 9.02
N ARG A 59 1.11 6.61 9.92
CA ARG A 59 1.54 5.24 10.21
C ARG A 59 0.53 4.24 9.70
N TYR A 60 1.05 3.19 9.08
CA TYR A 60 0.26 2.21 8.35
C TYR A 60 0.67 0.78 8.68
N THR A 61 -0.23 -0.14 8.40
CA THR A 61 0.03 -1.58 8.26
C THR A 61 -0.36 -2.04 6.86
N ILE A 62 -0.04 -3.29 6.51
CA ILE A 62 -0.53 -3.89 5.26
C ILE A 62 -2.03 -4.15 5.40
N HIS A 63 -2.81 -3.73 4.41
CA HIS A 63 -4.24 -4.03 4.32
C HIS A 63 -4.47 -5.51 3.94
N GLU A 64 -5.54 -6.12 4.44
CA GLU A 64 -5.85 -7.55 4.23
C GLU A 64 -6.01 -7.93 2.74
N ASP A 65 -6.59 -7.04 1.92
CA ASP A 65 -6.65 -7.17 0.44
C ASP A 65 -5.29 -7.45 -0.24
N SER A 66 -4.18 -7.13 0.42
CA SER A 66 -2.83 -7.41 -0.10
C SER A 66 -2.50 -8.90 -0.04
N PHE A 67 -3.36 -9.72 0.58
CA PHE A 67 -3.20 -11.15 0.69
C PHE A 67 -4.28 -11.88 -0.09
N GLU A 68 -3.92 -13.02 -0.65
CA GLU A 68 -4.83 -13.98 -1.27
C GLU A 68 -4.79 -15.29 -0.50
N ALA A 69 -5.94 -15.95 -0.39
CA ALA A 69 -6.01 -17.28 0.17
C ALA A 69 -5.46 -18.28 -0.85
N GLU A 70 -4.34 -18.90 -0.54
CA GLU A 70 -3.81 -20.03 -1.28
C GLU A 70 -4.23 -21.31 -0.57
N ASN A 71 -5.03 -22.13 -1.25
CA ASN A 71 -5.43 -23.44 -0.73
C ASN A 71 -4.54 -24.52 -1.36
N ALA A 72 -3.32 -24.64 -0.85
CA ALA A 72 -2.44 -25.74 -1.20
C ALA A 72 -2.74 -26.94 -0.28
N TYR A 73 -3.25 -28.03 -0.86
CA TYR A 73 -3.44 -29.32 -0.17
C TYR A 73 -4.31 -29.26 1.10
N GLY A 74 -5.34 -28.39 1.14
CA GLY A 74 -6.26 -28.30 2.27
C GLY A 74 -5.70 -27.56 3.49
N ARG A 75 -4.49 -26.98 3.39
CA ARG A 75 -3.94 -26.08 4.39
C ARG A 75 -4.13 -24.65 3.88
N GLY A 76 -5.08 -23.92 4.47
CA GLY A 76 -5.28 -22.51 4.13
C GLY A 76 -4.03 -21.70 4.50
N GLN A 77 -3.39 -21.09 3.52
CA GLN A 77 -2.26 -20.18 3.71
C GLN A 77 -2.62 -18.82 3.13
N LEU A 78 -2.16 -17.75 3.78
CA LEU A 78 -2.21 -16.41 3.21
C LEU A 78 -0.94 -16.17 2.43
N LYS A 79 -1.10 -15.85 1.15
CA LYS A 79 0.00 -15.48 0.25
C LYS A 79 -0.07 -13.99 -0.01
N PHE A 80 1.07 -13.31 0.11
CA PHE A 80 1.16 -11.89 -0.21
C PHE A 80 1.12 -11.70 -1.73
N ASN A 81 0.22 -10.83 -2.20
CA ASN A 81 0.08 -10.45 -3.59
C ASN A 81 0.61 -9.02 -3.80
N PRO A 82 1.81 -8.86 -4.39
CA PRO A 82 2.42 -7.54 -4.57
C PRO A 82 1.62 -6.62 -5.51
N TYR A 83 0.80 -7.18 -6.41
CA TYR A 83 -0.05 -6.41 -7.33
C TYR A 83 -1.31 -5.86 -6.67
N ARG A 84 -1.64 -6.35 -5.46
CA ARG A 84 -2.77 -5.85 -4.65
C ARG A 84 -2.32 -5.18 -3.37
N PHE A 85 -1.03 -4.85 -3.29
CA PHE A 85 -0.47 -4.21 -2.11
C PHE A 85 -1.20 -2.90 -1.80
N LYS A 86 -1.71 -2.80 -0.58
CA LYS A 86 -2.37 -1.62 -0.05
C LYS A 86 -1.95 -1.39 1.40
N LEU A 87 -1.87 -0.13 1.80
CA LEU A 87 -1.65 0.26 3.19
C LEU A 87 -2.97 0.60 3.88
N ALA A 88 -3.11 0.17 5.13
CA ALA A 88 -4.23 0.50 6.00
C ALA A 88 -3.73 1.41 7.14
N PRO A 89 -4.37 2.56 7.41
CA PRO A 89 -3.94 3.47 8.46
C PRO A 89 -4.11 2.85 9.84
N LEU A 90 -3.06 2.89 10.67
CA LEU A 90 -3.11 2.37 12.05
C LEU A 90 -3.99 3.24 12.97
N SER A 91 -4.21 4.51 12.62
CA SER A 91 -5.06 5.43 13.37
C SER A 91 -6.56 5.23 13.14
N ALA A 92 -6.97 4.48 12.10
CA ALA A 92 -8.39 4.31 11.75
C ALA A 92 -9.08 3.12 12.45
N GLN A 93 -8.36 2.29 13.19
CA GLN A 93 -8.93 1.11 13.87
C GLN A 93 -9.93 1.43 15.00
N LYS A 94 -10.23 2.71 15.30
CA LYS A 94 -11.28 3.11 16.27
C LYS A 94 -12.54 3.74 15.63
N ALA A 95 -12.57 3.94 14.32
CA ALA A 95 -13.71 4.60 13.68
C ALA A 95 -14.87 3.64 13.33
N ASP A 96 -14.56 2.37 13.04
CA ASP A 96 -15.55 1.43 12.49
C ASP A 96 -16.41 0.72 13.56
N GLU A 97 -16.04 0.81 14.85
CA GLU A 97 -16.87 0.28 15.95
C GLU A 97 -17.98 1.24 16.40
N ARG A 98 -17.91 2.52 16.03
CA ARG A 98 -18.96 3.51 16.39
C ARG A 98 -20.08 3.65 15.37
N ALA A 99 -19.90 3.15 14.15
CA ALA A 99 -20.89 3.27 13.08
C ALA A 99 -21.93 2.13 13.06
N LYS A 100 -21.79 1.10 13.90
CA LYS A 100 -22.76 -0.02 14.04
C LYS A 100 -23.63 0.06 15.31
N ALA A 101 -23.54 1.14 16.07
CA ALA A 101 -24.27 1.33 17.32
C ALA A 101 -25.17 2.58 17.29
N VAL A 102 -25.96 2.73 16.22
CA VAL A 102 -27.09 3.66 16.15
C VAL A 102 -28.25 2.97 15.44
#